data_AF-A0A383BPB2-F1
#
_entry.id   AF-A0A383BPB2-F1
#
_cell.length_a   1.000
_cell.length_b   1.000
_cell.length_c   1.000
_cell.angle_alpha   90.00
_cell.angle_beta   90.00
_cell.angle_gamma   90.00
#
_symmetry.space_group_name_H-M   'P 1'
#
loop_
_entity.id
_entity.type
_entity.pdbx_description
1 polymer ?
#
loop_
_entity_poly.entity_id
_entity_poly.type
_entity_poly.pdbx_seq_one_letter_code
_entity_poly.pdbx_strand_id
1 'polypeptide(L)' 'MGLEEIFPAISLIAVLILVLPAFLRSNSKLKQFLTNLSIWAIIVLAVMIVLYLILK' A
#
# COMPACT_ATOMS: atom_id res chain seq x y z
N MET A 1 -22.79 1.17 11.47
CA MET A 1 -21.93 0.05 11.87
C MET A 1 -22.36 -0.38 13.26
N GLY A 2 -22.79 -1.63 13.38
CA GLY A 2 -23.19 -2.21 14.67
C GLY A 2 -21.97 -2.55 15.52
N LEU A 3 -22.15 -2.76 16.83
CA LEU A 3 -21.06 -3.19 17.71
C LEU A 3 -20.43 -4.51 17.24
N GLU A 4 -21.23 -5.38 16.60
CA GLU A 4 -20.77 -6.63 15.98
C GLU A 4 -19.80 -6.45 14.81
N GLU A 5 -19.80 -5.31 14.11
CA GLU A 5 -18.83 -5.00 13.05
C GLU A 5 -17.64 -4.19 13.59
N ILE A 6 -17.88 -3.34 14.59
CA ILE A 6 -16.87 -2.45 15.16
C ILE A 6 -15.83 -3.24 15.97
N PHE A 7 -16.27 -4.24 16.73
CA PHE A 7 -15.37 -5.06 17.55
C PHE A 7 -14.32 -5.84 16.73
N PRO A 8 -14.70 -6.59 15.67
CA PRO A 8 -13.71 -7.25 14.83
C PRO A 8 -12.82 -6.26 14.08
N ALA A 9 -13.35 -5.10 13.65
CA ALA A 9 -12.54 -4.07 12.99
C ALA A 9 -11.45 -3.49 13.91
N ILE A 10 -11.80 -3.15 15.16
CA ILE A 10 -10.83 -2.66 16.15
C ILE A 10 -9.80 -3.75 16.49
N SER A 11 -10.25 -5.00 16.64
CA SER A 11 -9.36 -6.14 16.90
C SER A 11 -8.33 -6.33 15.78
N LEU A 12 -8.76 -6.20 14.51
CA LEU A 12 -7.89 -6.29 13.35
C LEU A 12 -6.87 -5.14 13.31
N ILE A 13 -7.31 -3.91 13.61
CA ILE A 13 -6.43 -2.73 13.68
C ILE A 13 -5.41 -2.88 14.81
N ALA A 14 -5.81 -3.40 15.98
CA ALA A 14 -4.91 -3.64 17.10
C ALA A 14 -3.84 -4.69 16.76
N VAL A 15 -4.24 -5.80 16.14
CA VAL A 15 -3.30 -6.82 15.64
C VAL A 15 -2.35 -6.23 14.61
N LEU A 16 -2.86 -5.41 13.68
CA LEU A 16 -2.03 -4.72 12.70
C LEU A 16 -1.03 -3.78 13.38
N ILE A 17 -1.44 -2.93 14.32
CA ILE A 17 -0.51 -2.01 15.00
C ILE A 17 0.60 -2.79 15.74
N LEU A 18 0.29 -3.94 16.33
CA LEU A 18 1.26 -4.77 17.05
C LEU A 18 2.23 -5.50 16.10
N VAL A 19 1.73 -6.07 15.00
CA VAL A 19 2.50 -6.94 14.11
C VAL A 19 3.19 -6.16 12.99
N LEU A 20 2.57 -5.09 12.49
CA LEU A 20 3.04 -4.29 11.35
C LEU A 20 4.46 -3.75 11.53
N PRO A 21 4.89 -3.18 12.68
CA PRO A 21 6.25 -2.68 12.82
C PRO A 21 7.30 -3.79 12.71
N ALA A 22 7.05 -4.94 13.36
CA ALA A 22 7.92 -6.10 13.32
C ALA A 22 7.89 -6.78 11.93
N PHE A 23 6.74 -6.80 11.27
CA PHE A 23 6.57 -7.31 9.91
C PHE A 23 7.34 -6.45 8.90
N LEU A 24 7.24 -5.12 8.99
CA LEU A 24 8.00 -4.18 8.16
C LEU A 24 9.52 -4.28 8.43
N ARG A 25 9.93 -4.50 9.68
CA ARG A 25 11.33 -4.62 10.07
C ARG A 25 11.95 -5.96 9.65
N SER A 26 11.22 -7.07 9.79
CA SER A 26 11.67 -8.42 9.39
C SER A 26 11.62 -8.64 7.88
N ASN A 27 10.70 -7.96 7.19
CA ASN A 27 10.68 -7.87 5.73
C ASN A 27 11.36 -6.58 5.29
N SER A 28 12.67 -6.46 5.51
CA SER A 28 13.48 -5.30 5.07
C SER A 28 13.40 -5.06 3.55
N LYS A 29 13.01 -6.07 2.78
CA LYS A 29 12.66 -5.97 1.36
C LYS A 29 11.32 -5.28 1.09
N LEU A 30 10.49 -5.02 2.09
CA LEU A 30 9.25 -4.25 1.92
C LEU A 30 9.57 -2.81 1.58
N LYS A 31 10.60 -2.22 2.19
CA LYS A 31 11.11 -0.91 1.76
C LYS A 31 11.53 -0.98 0.28
N GLN A 32 12.27 -2.02 -0.10
CA GLN A 32 12.69 -2.25 -1.48
C GLN A 32 11.50 -2.49 -2.43
N PHE A 33 10.47 -3.22 -1.98
CA PHE A 33 9.24 -3.49 -2.72
C PHE A 33 8.43 -2.21 -2.93
N LEU A 34 8.23 -1.40 -1.88
CA LEU A 34 7.55 -0.11 -1.97
C LEU A 34 8.34 0.88 -2.84
N THR A 35 9.67 0.91 -2.73
CA THR A 35 10.52 1.72 -3.61
C THR A 35 10.37 1.28 -5.07
N ASN A 36 10.45 -0.02 -5.36
CA ASN A 36 10.27 -0.53 -6.72
C ASN A 36 8.85 -0.28 -7.24
N LEU A 37 7.82 -0.50 -6.42
CA LEU A 37 6.43 -0.26 -6.77
C LEU A 37 6.17 1.22 -7.06
N SER A 38 6.74 2.13 -6.28
CA SER A 38 6.64 3.58 -6.50
C SER A 38 7.31 4.00 -7.81
N ILE A 39 8.48 3.44 -8.14
CA ILE A 39 9.15 3.70 -9.43
C ILE A 39 8.28 3.21 -10.59
N TRP A 40 7.74 1.99 -10.52
CA TRP A 40 6.85 1.46 -11.54
C TRP A 40 5.57 2.29 -11.70
N ALA A 41 4.97 2.75 -10.60
CA ALA A 41 3.81 3.62 -10.63
C ALA A 41 4.09 4.95 -11.36
N ILE A 42 5.23 5.59 -11.09
CA ILE A 42 5.65 6.83 -11.78
C ILE A 42 5.85 6.58 -13.28
N ILE A 43 6.49 5.47 -13.67
CA ILE A 43 6.71 5.10 -15.07
C ILE A 43 5.37 4.94 -15.80
N VAL A 44 4.44 4.18 -15.22
CA VAL A 44 3.10 3.98 -15.79
C VAL A 44 2.37 5.31 -15.93
N LEU A 45 2.42 6.17 -14.90
CA LEU A 45 1.77 7.48 -14.92
C LEU A 45 2.31 8.35 -16.06
N ALA A 46 3.63 8.39 -16.23
CA ALA A 46 4.29 9.15 -17.29
C ALA A 46 3.87 8.64 -18.69
N VAL A 47 3.86 7.33 -18.90
CA VAL A 47 3.41 6.71 -20.15
C VAL A 47 1.95 7.06 -20.43
N MET A 48 1.07 7.00 -19.43
CA MET A 48 -0.34 7.36 -19.57
C MET A 48 -0.53 8.83 -19.93
N ILE A 49 0.25 9.74 -19.35
CA ILE A 49 0.23 11.17 -19.70
C ILE A 49 0.63 11.37 -21.16
N VAL A 50 1.75 10.75 -21.59
CA VAL A 50 2.21 10.85 -22.98
C VAL A 50 1.18 10.28 -23.94
N LEU A 51 0.61 9.11 -23.63
CA LEU A 51 -0.44 8.48 -24.43
C LEU A 51 -1.67 9.38 -24.53
N TYR A 52 -2.10 9.99 -23.42
CA TYR A 52 -3.22 10.93 -23.39
C TYR A 52 -2.96 12.16 -24.26
N LEU A 53 -1.73 12.68 -24.29
CA LEU A 53 -1.36 13.84 -25.12
C LEU A 53 -1.23 13.50 -26.61
N ILE A 54 -1.03 12.23 -26.96
CA ILE A 54 -0.89 11.77 -28.36
C ILE A 54 -2.24 11.29 -28.94
N LEU A 55 -3.03 10.56 -28.15
CA LEU A 55 -4.33 10.03 -28.59
C LEU A 55 -5.49 11.03 -28.45
N LYS A 56 -5.25 12.16 -27.79
CA LYS A 56 -6.11 13.33 -27.84
C LYS A 56 -5.62 14.28 -28.93
#